data_AF-A0A6M1M5S5-F1
#
_entry.id   AF-A0A6M1M5S5-F1
#
_cell.length_a   1.000
_cell.length_b   1.000
_cell.length_c   1.000
_cell.angle_alpha   90.00
_cell.angle_beta   90.00
_cell.angle_gamma   90.00
#
_symmetry.space_group_name_H-M   'P 1'
#
loop_
_entity.id
_entity.type
_entity.pdbx_description
1 polymer ?
#
loop_
_entity_poly.entity_id
_entity_poly.type
_entity_poly.pdbx_seq_one_letter_code
_entity_poly.pdbx_strand_id
1 'polypeptide(L)'
;MGGDKWVAGPSEPAPIEGLEIRLNAPGATLRLEYQVLVGGKDGGWTPWLRGEYAGTRGQYRPLLGIRFRLAGNAAQFLTLHVDALFLGSTVETARGNTLELISGAGVDPLVGLKIALVPTTKGKVQSENTAIRPPTAQPAETRASRVRVFRSSSLR
;
A
#
# COMPACT_ATOMS: atom_id res chain seq x y z
N MET A 1 13.19 12.72 2.29
CA MET A 1 13.05 11.34 2.82
C MET A 1 13.03 10.40 1.64
N GLY A 2 13.99 9.48 1.54
CA GLY A 2 13.97 8.44 0.51
C GLY A 2 13.04 7.31 0.96
N GLY A 3 11.76 7.40 0.61
CA GLY A 3 10.75 6.35 0.83
C GLY A 3 10.65 5.35 -0.34
N ASP A 4 11.56 5.44 -1.31
CA ASP A 4 11.39 4.77 -2.59
C ASP A 4 12.23 3.48 -2.70
N LYS A 5 12.80 3.02 -1.58
CA LYS A 5 13.60 1.79 -1.51
C LYS A 5 12.77 0.64 -0.94
N TRP A 6 12.91 -0.52 -1.56
CA TRP A 6 12.36 -1.76 -1.02
C TRP A 6 13.13 -2.23 0.23
N VAL A 7 12.37 -2.68 1.23
CA VAL A 7 12.82 -3.60 2.27
C VAL A 7 12.45 -5.00 1.79
N ALA A 8 13.46 -5.88 1.68
CA ALA A 8 13.36 -7.08 0.84
C ALA A 8 12.86 -6.70 -0.56
N GLY A 9 12.01 -7.50 -1.22
CA GLY A 9 11.34 -7.09 -2.46
C GLY A 9 11.71 -7.90 -3.69
N PRO A 10 11.30 -7.45 -4.89
CA PRO A 10 11.29 -8.29 -6.09
C PRO A 10 12.66 -8.86 -6.51
N SER A 11 13.76 -8.17 -6.21
CA SER A 11 15.12 -8.63 -6.52
C SER A 11 15.66 -9.66 -5.52
N GLU A 12 15.20 -9.59 -4.26
CA GLU A 12 15.67 -10.43 -3.16
C GLU A 12 14.51 -10.62 -2.16
N PRO A 13 13.51 -11.46 -2.50
CA PRO A 13 12.34 -11.65 -1.67
C PRO A 13 12.72 -12.45 -0.41
N ALA A 14 12.38 -11.91 0.76
CA ALA A 14 12.64 -12.55 2.05
C ALA A 14 11.48 -12.28 3.01
N PRO A 15 10.94 -13.29 3.71
CA PRO A 15 9.86 -13.11 4.67
C PRO A 15 10.21 -12.06 5.73
N ILE A 16 9.35 -11.05 5.85
CA ILE A 16 9.46 -10.01 6.86
C ILE A 16 8.76 -10.49 8.12
N GLU A 17 9.44 -10.51 9.27
CA GLU A 17 8.86 -10.90 10.57
C GLU A 17 8.36 -9.72 11.41
N GLY A 18 8.84 -8.52 11.07
CA GLY A 18 8.52 -7.30 11.77
C GLY A 18 9.19 -6.09 11.13
N LEU A 19 8.74 -4.91 11.54
CA LEU A 19 9.20 -3.63 11.01
C LEU A 19 9.13 -2.54 12.07
N GLU A 20 9.95 -1.52 11.88
CA GLU A 20 9.93 -0.29 12.66
C GLU A 20 10.04 0.89 11.69
N ILE A 21 9.09 1.83 11.76
CA ILE A 21 9.08 2.98 10.86
C ILE A 21 9.36 4.26 11.65
N ARG A 22 10.52 4.85 11.38
CA ARG A 22 10.94 6.13 11.97
C ARG A 22 10.66 7.27 11.00
N LEU A 23 9.77 8.17 11.38
CA LEU A 23 9.56 9.42 10.67
C LEU A 23 10.50 10.49 11.24
N ASN A 24 11.41 10.98 10.39
CA ASN A 24 12.20 12.19 10.65
C ASN A 24 11.37 13.45 10.33
N ALA A 25 10.23 13.61 11.00
CA ALA A 25 9.38 14.80 10.89
C ALA A 25 9.26 15.46 12.28
N PRO A 26 9.40 16.80 12.40
CA PRO A 26 9.18 17.49 13.66
C PRO A 26 7.79 17.18 14.22
N GLY A 27 7.74 16.76 15.49
CA GLY A 27 6.57 16.19 16.14
C GLY A 27 5.31 17.07 16.11
N ALA A 28 4.18 16.40 16.38
CA ALA A 28 2.77 16.87 16.38
C ALA A 28 2.12 17.13 15.02
N THR A 29 2.86 17.52 13.99
CA THR A 29 2.25 17.86 12.67
C THR A 29 1.89 16.62 11.85
N LEU A 30 2.71 15.57 11.89
CA LEU A 30 2.48 14.31 11.17
C LEU A 30 2.69 13.11 12.08
N ARG A 31 1.76 12.15 12.04
CA ARG A 31 1.87 10.83 12.67
C ARG A 31 1.57 9.76 11.64
N LEU A 32 2.45 8.77 11.55
CA LEU A 32 2.19 7.51 10.85
C LEU A 32 2.03 6.44 11.92
N GLU A 33 0.85 5.85 11.95
CA GLU A 33 0.53 4.72 12.82
C GLU A 33 0.36 3.48 11.96
N TYR A 34 0.76 2.32 12.48
CA TYR A 34 0.68 1.07 11.75
C TYR A 34 0.35 -0.12 12.63
N GLN A 35 -0.22 -1.15 12.00
CA GLN A 35 -0.35 -2.49 12.55
C GLN A 35 0.27 -3.48 11.57
N VAL A 36 0.75 -4.60 12.09
CA VAL A 36 1.13 -5.75 11.27
C VAL A 36 0.30 -6.96 11.68
N LEU A 37 -0.05 -7.79 10.70
CA LEU A 37 -0.72 -9.06 10.92
C LEU A 37 0.36 -10.14 10.99
N VAL A 38 0.59 -10.69 12.17
CA VAL A 38 1.57 -11.78 12.37
C VAL A 38 0.92 -13.09 12.00
N GLY A 39 1.61 -13.93 11.21
CA GLY A 39 1.16 -15.27 10.86
C GLY A 39 1.40 -16.33 11.94
N GLY A 40 0.80 -17.51 11.74
CA GLY A 40 0.88 -18.64 12.66
C GLY A 40 -0.40 -18.84 13.48
N LYS A 41 -0.46 -19.92 14.25
CA LYS A 41 -1.67 -20.38 14.97
C LYS A 41 -2.26 -19.32 15.91
N ASP A 42 -1.39 -18.63 16.65
CA ASP A 42 -1.77 -17.56 17.59
C ASP A 42 -1.43 -16.17 17.03
N GLY A 43 -1.33 -16.09 15.69
CA GLY A 43 -1.08 -14.87 14.95
C GLY A 43 -2.28 -13.92 14.99
N GLY A 44 -2.01 -12.63 14.76
CA GLY A 44 -3.04 -11.60 14.80
C GLY A 44 -2.49 -10.22 14.53
N TRP A 45 -3.39 -9.25 14.46
CA TRP A 45 -3.02 -7.84 14.36
C TRP A 45 -2.36 -7.38 15.66
N THR A 46 -1.20 -6.72 15.54
CA THR A 46 -0.62 -5.97 16.66
C THR A 46 -1.54 -4.81 17.05
N PRO A 47 -1.38 -4.19 18.24
CA PRO A 47 -1.92 -2.86 18.50
C PRO A 47 -1.45 -1.84 17.43
N TRP A 48 -2.11 -0.69 17.35
CA TRP A 48 -1.61 0.45 16.59
C TRP A 48 -0.35 0.98 17.27
N LEU A 49 0.77 0.97 16.55
CA LEU A 49 2.08 1.40 17.02
C LEU A 49 2.56 2.61 16.24
N ARG A 50 3.50 3.35 16.83
CA ARG A 50 4.10 4.55 16.22
C ARG A 50 5.58 4.62 16.54
N GLY A 51 6.39 4.22 15.57
CA GLY A 51 7.85 4.23 15.72
C GLY A 51 8.40 3.12 16.62
N GLU A 52 7.53 2.30 17.23
CA GLU A 52 7.92 1.08 17.93
C GLU A 52 7.98 -0.11 16.98
N TYR A 53 8.78 -1.12 17.33
CA TYR A 53 8.84 -2.37 16.57
C TYR A 53 7.51 -3.12 16.59
N ALA A 54 6.97 -3.44 15.41
CA ALA A 54 5.78 -4.26 15.23
C ALA A 54 6.14 -5.61 14.60
N GLY A 55 5.65 -6.70 15.18
CA GLY A 55 5.90 -8.06 14.70
C GLY A 55 6.64 -8.91 15.74
N THR A 56 7.44 -9.85 15.28
CA THR A 56 8.15 -10.80 16.15
C THR A 56 9.65 -10.80 15.85
N ARG A 57 10.49 -11.28 16.77
CA ARG A 57 11.94 -11.35 16.59
C ARG A 57 12.41 -12.78 16.80
N GLY A 58 13.00 -13.39 15.78
CA GLY A 58 13.60 -14.72 15.88
C GLY A 58 12.60 -15.85 16.13
N GLN A 59 11.33 -15.64 15.79
CA GLN A 59 10.26 -16.63 15.97
C GLN A 59 9.89 -17.34 14.66
N TYR A 60 10.51 -16.94 13.55
CA TYR A 60 10.23 -17.37 12.18
C TYR A 60 8.76 -17.19 11.80
N ARG A 61 8.11 -16.13 12.31
CA ARG A 61 6.70 -15.83 12.05
C ARG A 61 6.58 -14.65 11.09
N PRO A 62 6.24 -14.90 9.81
CA PRO A 62 6.15 -13.85 8.82
C PRO A 62 4.93 -12.95 9.06
N LEU A 63 5.02 -11.73 8.57
CA LEU A 63 3.88 -10.84 8.45
C LEU A 63 3.03 -11.28 7.26
N LEU A 64 1.71 -11.28 7.43
CA LEU A 64 0.72 -11.63 6.41
C LEU A 64 -0.12 -10.43 5.98
N GLY A 65 0.14 -9.27 6.57
CA GLY A 65 -0.58 -8.05 6.27
C GLY A 65 -0.05 -6.85 7.05
N ILE A 66 -0.40 -5.67 6.55
CA ILE A 66 0.01 -4.38 7.09
C ILE A 66 -1.14 -3.39 6.97
N ARG A 67 -1.28 -2.55 7.98
CA ARG A 67 -2.18 -1.40 8.00
C ARG A 67 -1.40 -0.14 8.27
N PHE A 68 -1.80 0.93 7.60
CA PHE A 68 -1.25 2.26 7.85
C PHE A 68 -2.38 3.26 8.01
N ARG A 69 -2.15 4.27 8.85
CA ARG A 69 -2.95 5.49 8.82
C ARG A 69 -2.08 6.71 9.12
N LEU A 70 -2.33 7.79 8.37
CA LEU A 70 -1.79 9.11 8.64
C LEU A 70 -2.72 9.89 9.55
N ALA A 71 -2.15 10.55 10.54
CA ALA A 71 -2.84 11.44 11.46
C ALA A 71 -2.05 12.74 11.68
N GLY A 72 -2.71 13.75 12.24
CA GLY A 72 -2.14 15.09 12.46
C GLY A 72 -2.42 16.06 11.30
N ASN A 73 -2.16 17.34 11.54
CA ASN A 73 -2.56 18.42 10.63
C ASN A 73 -1.85 18.35 9.26
N ALA A 74 -0.63 17.84 9.21
CA ALA A 74 0.13 17.69 7.97
C ALA A 74 -0.33 16.49 7.12
N ALA A 75 -1.09 15.53 7.68
CA ALA A 75 -1.57 14.36 6.96
C ALA A 75 -2.43 14.74 5.75
N GLN A 76 -3.16 15.85 5.81
CA GLN A 76 -4.00 16.30 4.69
C GLN A 76 -3.22 16.76 3.46
N PHE A 77 -1.92 17.02 3.62
CA PHE A 77 -1.00 17.45 2.56
C PHE A 77 -0.11 16.31 2.07
N LEU A 78 -0.35 15.07 2.51
CA LEU A 78 0.44 13.90 2.16
C LEU A 78 -0.45 12.73 1.76
N THR A 79 0.08 11.88 0.89
CA THR A 79 -0.50 10.60 0.49
C THR A 79 0.56 9.52 0.74
N LEU A 80 0.20 8.46 1.47
CA LEU A 80 1.01 7.26 1.54
C LEU A 80 0.93 6.53 0.20
N HIS A 81 2.09 6.15 -0.32
CA HIS A 81 2.24 5.21 -1.42
C HIS A 81 2.92 3.97 -0.85
N VAL A 82 2.24 2.83 -0.93
CA VAL A 82 2.75 1.57 -0.41
C VAL A 82 2.73 0.54 -1.53
N ASP A 83 3.89 -0.08 -1.78
CA ASP A 83 3.99 -1.28 -2.59
C ASP A 83 4.33 -2.45 -1.67
N ALA A 84 3.50 -3.49 -1.68
CA ALA A 84 3.69 -4.72 -0.94
C ALA A 84 3.85 -5.90 -1.92
N LEU A 85 4.75 -6.83 -1.59
CA LEU A 85 4.90 -8.08 -2.31
C LEU A 85 4.67 -9.22 -1.34
N PHE A 86 3.62 -10.01 -1.57
CA PHE A 86 3.40 -11.25 -0.87
C PHE A 86 4.00 -12.40 -1.69
N LEU A 87 4.40 -13.47 -1.02
CA LEU A 87 5.01 -14.62 -1.70
C LEU A 87 4.03 -15.22 -2.71
N GLY A 88 4.49 -15.39 -3.96
CA GLY A 88 3.65 -15.93 -5.04
C GLY A 88 2.64 -14.93 -5.62
N SER A 89 2.56 -13.69 -5.12
CA SER A 89 1.71 -12.64 -5.68
C SER A 89 2.48 -11.71 -6.62
N THR A 90 1.75 -10.89 -7.37
CA THR A 90 2.32 -9.68 -7.97
C THR A 90 2.47 -8.59 -6.90
N VAL A 91 3.22 -7.53 -7.22
CA VAL A 91 3.27 -6.34 -6.36
C VAL A 91 1.88 -5.71 -6.28
N GLU A 92 1.41 -5.51 -5.05
CA GLU A 92 0.18 -4.78 -4.73
C GLU A 92 0.51 -3.34 -4.36
N THR A 93 -0.13 -2.38 -5.04
CA THR A 93 0.06 -0.95 -4.81
C THR A 93 -1.19 -0.35 -4.16
N ALA A 94 -1.03 0.32 -3.03
CA ALA A 94 -2.08 1.08 -2.37
C ALA A 94 -1.66 2.54 -2.16
N ARG A 95 -2.61 3.47 -2.30
CA ARG A 95 -2.38 4.91 -2.11
C ARG A 95 -3.51 5.55 -1.32
N GLY A 96 -3.17 6.43 -0.39
CA GLY A 96 -4.16 7.12 0.44
C GLY A 96 -3.62 7.57 1.78
N ASN A 97 -4.52 7.89 2.71
CA ASN A 97 -4.20 8.27 4.08
C ASN A 97 -4.46 7.13 5.08
N THR A 98 -5.33 6.18 4.74
CA THR A 98 -5.53 4.93 5.46
C THR A 98 -5.47 3.79 4.45
N LEU A 99 -4.69 2.76 4.76
CA LEU A 99 -4.41 1.64 3.86
C LEU A 99 -4.42 0.32 4.62
N GLU A 100 -4.83 -0.74 3.93
CA GLU A 100 -4.78 -2.13 4.39
C GLU A 100 -4.35 -2.99 3.21
N LEU A 101 -3.32 -3.80 3.42
CA LEU A 101 -2.80 -4.78 2.46
C LEU A 101 -2.62 -6.10 3.21
N ILE A 102 -3.24 -7.17 2.72
CA ILE A 102 -3.24 -8.49 3.35
C ILE A 102 -2.99 -9.53 2.26
N SER A 103 -2.24 -10.58 2.58
CA SER A 103 -2.11 -11.76 1.72
C SER A 103 -3.50 -12.28 1.33
N GLY A 104 -3.73 -12.44 0.03
CA GLY A 104 -5.01 -12.91 -0.50
C GLY A 104 -5.43 -14.29 0.03
N ALA A 105 -4.47 -15.23 0.21
CA ALA A 105 -4.74 -16.54 0.81
C ALA A 105 -4.68 -16.53 2.34
N GLY A 106 -4.28 -15.42 2.96
CA GLY A 106 -4.14 -15.29 4.41
C GLY A 106 -3.01 -16.13 5.00
N VAL A 107 -2.08 -16.61 4.18
CA VAL A 107 -0.93 -17.44 4.58
C VAL A 107 0.37 -17.06 3.88
N ASP A 108 0.31 -16.25 2.82
CA ASP A 108 1.50 -15.90 2.05
C ASP A 108 2.32 -14.83 2.78
N PRO A 109 3.61 -15.08 3.07
CA PRO A 109 4.46 -14.11 3.71
C PRO A 109 4.58 -12.80 2.92
N LEU A 110 4.59 -11.68 3.62
CA LEU A 110 5.08 -10.41 3.07
C LEU A 110 6.59 -10.54 2.86
N VAL A 111 7.03 -10.51 1.61
CA VAL A 111 8.43 -10.68 1.19
C VAL A 111 9.04 -9.41 0.58
N GLY A 112 8.28 -8.32 0.54
CA GLY A 112 8.74 -7.04 0.05
C GLY A 112 7.83 -5.91 0.50
N LEU A 113 8.42 -4.79 0.92
CA LEU A 113 7.69 -3.60 1.30
C LEU A 113 8.44 -2.33 0.88
N LYS A 114 7.73 -1.40 0.23
CA LYS A 114 8.23 -0.05 -0.07
C LYS A 114 7.16 0.98 0.32
N ILE A 115 7.57 2.03 1.02
CA ILE A 115 6.65 3.03 1.59
C ILE A 115 7.20 4.43 1.32
N ALA A 116 6.43 5.24 0.61
CA ALA A 116 6.73 6.65 0.36
C ALA A 116 5.62 7.57 0.85
N LEU A 117 6.01 8.77 1.30
CA LEU A 117 5.10 9.87 1.57
C LEU A 117 5.23 10.89 0.44
N VAL A 118 4.15 11.11 -0.28
CA VAL A 118 4.11 12.00 -1.44
C VAL A 118 3.24 13.22 -1.13
N PRO A 119 3.70 14.46 -1.36
CA PRO A 119 2.87 15.65 -1.24
C PRO A 119 1.61 15.55 -2.10
N THR A 120 0.45 15.89 -1.53
CA THR A 120 -0.80 15.97 -2.30
C THR A 120 -1.08 17.40 -2.75
N THR A 121 -1.28 17.59 -4.05
CA THR A 121 -1.77 18.84 -4.62
C THR A 121 -3.28 18.87 -4.46
N LYS A 122 -3.80 19.12 -3.26
CA LYS A 122 -5.21 19.48 -3.11
C LYS A 122 -5.42 20.89 -3.65
N GLY A 123 -5.79 20.98 -4.93
CA GLY A 123 -6.28 22.22 -5.54
C GLY A 123 -7.58 22.67 -4.86
N LYS A 124 -7.75 23.99 -4.71
CA LYS A 124 -9.06 24.62 -4.46
C LYS A 124 -10.08 24.05 -5.46
N VAL A 125 -11.06 23.29 -4.99
CA VAL A 125 -12.30 23.11 -5.75
C VAL A 125 -13.27 24.14 -5.18
N GLN A 126 -13.34 25.27 -5.88
CA GLN A 126 -14.36 26.29 -5.68
C GLN A 126 -15.73 25.67 -5.99
N SER A 127 -16.70 25.98 -5.14
CA SER A 127 -18.11 25.89 -5.48
C SER A 127 -18.36 26.53 -6.83
N GLU A 128 -18.94 25.78 -7.76
CA GLU A 128 -19.90 26.35 -8.70
C GLU A 128 -20.84 25.24 -9.16
N ASN A 129 -22.06 25.34 -8.63
CA ASN A 129 -23.19 24.53 -9.01
C ASN A 129 -24.10 25.44 -9.85
N THR A 130 -24.15 25.26 -11.18
CA THR A 130 -25.34 25.59 -12.01
C THR A 130 -25.33 24.79 -13.33
N ALA A 131 -26.17 23.75 -13.34
CA ALA A 131 -27.05 23.24 -14.40
C ALA A 131 -26.66 23.25 -15.92
N ILE A 132 -26.46 22.01 -16.43
CA ILE A 132 -27.10 21.32 -17.59
C ILE A 132 -27.30 22.05 -18.94
N ARG A 133 -26.67 21.51 -20.02
CA ARG A 133 -27.30 21.11 -21.32
C ARG A 133 -26.46 20.03 -22.05
N PRO A 134 -27.04 18.95 -22.62
CA PRO A 134 -26.47 18.15 -23.73
C PRO A 134 -27.19 18.48 -25.07
N PRO A 135 -26.95 17.82 -26.24
CA PRO A 135 -25.84 16.98 -26.74
C PRO A 135 -25.34 17.41 -28.16
N THR A 136 -24.20 16.90 -28.67
CA THR A 136 -24.10 16.26 -30.01
C THR A 136 -22.77 15.55 -30.22
N ALA A 137 -22.82 14.38 -30.89
CA ALA A 137 -21.72 13.45 -31.13
C ALA A 137 -20.95 13.73 -32.42
N GLN A 138 -19.66 13.40 -32.46
CA GLN A 138 -19.06 12.62 -33.57
C GLN A 138 -17.72 11.97 -33.18
N PRO A 139 -17.37 10.80 -33.77
CA PRO A 139 -16.33 9.90 -33.28
C PRO A 139 -15.01 9.99 -34.07
N ALA A 140 -13.88 9.75 -33.40
CA ALA A 140 -12.63 9.34 -34.03
C ALA A 140 -11.77 8.50 -33.06
N GLU A 141 -11.71 7.20 -33.32
CA GLU A 141 -10.80 6.20 -32.73
C GLU A 141 -9.35 6.56 -33.12
N THR A 142 -8.27 6.36 -32.35
CA THR A 142 -7.62 5.08 -31.97
C THR A 142 -6.31 5.51 -31.25
N ARG A 143 -5.92 5.00 -30.10
CA ARG A 143 -5.18 3.74 -29.92
C ARG A 143 -5.31 3.26 -28.48
N ALA A 144 -6.35 2.48 -28.19
CA ALA A 144 -6.40 1.68 -26.99
C ALA A 144 -5.55 0.41 -27.20
N SER A 145 -4.52 0.24 -26.37
CA SER A 145 -3.67 -0.95 -26.37
C SER A 145 -4.50 -2.19 -26.09
N ARG A 146 -4.75 -3.02 -27.11
CA ARG A 146 -5.49 -4.27 -26.97
C ARG A 146 -4.53 -5.39 -26.57
N VAL A 147 -4.50 -5.72 -25.30
CA VAL A 147 -3.81 -6.93 -24.83
C VAL A 147 -4.67 -8.15 -25.19
N ARG A 148 -4.12 -9.09 -25.95
CA ARG A 148 -4.73 -10.39 -26.24
C ARG A 148 -4.04 -11.46 -25.42
N VAL A 149 -4.81 -12.20 -24.63
CA VAL A 149 -4.33 -13.36 -23.87
C VAL A 149 -4.84 -14.62 -24.55
N PHE A 150 -3.92 -15.51 -24.93
CA PHE A 150 -4.26 -16.85 -25.39
C PHE A 150 -3.98 -17.83 -24.27
N ARG A 151 -4.95 -18.68 -23.95
CA ARG A 151 -4.82 -19.76 -22.96
C ARG A 151 -4.81 -21.07 -23.73
N SER A 152 -3.73 -21.84 -23.62
CA SER A 152 -3.72 -23.22 -24.12
C SER A 152 -4.60 -24.07 -23.21
N SER A 153 -5.75 -24.51 -23.72
CA SER A 153 -6.47 -25.64 -23.13
C SER A 153 -5.67 -26.89 -23.42
N SER A 154 -4.98 -27.45 -22.42
CA SER A 154 -4.53 -28.84 -22.50
C SER A 154 -5.68 -29.72 -22.04
N LEU A 155 -6.37 -30.31 -22.99
CA LEU A 155 -7.12 -31.55 -22.81
C LEU A 155 -6.14 -32.70 -23.09
N ARG A 156 -5.88 -33.54 -22.08
CA ARG A 156 -5.88 -35.00 -22.19
C ARG A 156 -6.15 -35.62 -20.83
#